data_AF-A0A120F8T3-F1
#
_entry.id   AF-A0A120F8T3-F1
#
_cell.length_a   1.000
_cell.length_b   1.000
_cell.length_c   1.000
_cell.angle_alpha   90.00
_cell.angle_beta   90.00
_cell.angle_gamma   90.00
#
_symmetry.space_group_name_H-M   'P 1'
#
loop_
_entity.id
_entity.type
_entity.pdbx_description
1 polymer ?
#
loop_
_entity_poly.entity_id
_entity_poly.type
_entity_poly.pdbx_seq_one_letter_code
_entity_poly.pdbx_strand_id
1 'polypeptide(L)'
;MLAVVVGTGRCGSTLVQELLSRHPGVGFVSGVDDKLSRLNLAGRFNGSLYRRSAPRPAGMTSLRHSRRLLEKGRLRVAPSEAYHLLDRHVVAGFSRPCRDLTAEDLTPYLRRRLRAFFDARIERQGCRLLLHHVTGWPRTGFLRAGYPELRVVNVVRDGRAVTNSWLQMGWWDGWRGPENWFLGPLPTDLRREWEEYDRSFPVLAALGWKMLMDRFAEARAAHPEGQWLDVRYEDLLADPRAEVARMLDFLHLDWSPAFERGFGRYRFHAGRQAAYHGELGDAQLAAVERVLDKPLRQWGYRD
;
A
#
# COMPACT_ATOMS: atom_id res chain seq x y z
N MET A 1 2.62 19.45 3.98
CA MET A 1 3.42 18.25 4.30
C MET A 1 2.98 17.10 3.39
N LEU A 2 3.90 16.21 3.04
CA LEU A 2 3.61 14.93 2.39
C LEU A 2 3.77 13.79 3.40
N ALA A 3 2.84 12.85 3.41
CA ALA A 3 3.01 11.55 4.07
C ALA A 3 2.57 10.42 3.13
N VAL A 4 3.08 9.22 3.39
CA VAL A 4 2.73 8.03 2.62
C VAL A 4 2.25 6.90 3.52
N VAL A 5 1.20 6.22 3.08
CA VAL A 5 0.85 4.88 3.55
C VAL A 5 1.49 3.89 2.59
N VAL A 6 2.29 2.97 3.12
CA VAL A 6 3.01 1.98 2.33
C VAL A 6 2.69 0.56 2.78
N GLY A 7 3.00 -0.43 1.95
CA GLY A 7 2.98 -1.83 2.33
C GLY A 7 3.12 -2.76 1.12
N THR A 8 3.23 -4.06 1.35
CA THR A 8 3.54 -5.05 0.30
C THR A 8 2.44 -5.21 -0.76
N GLY A 9 1.25 -4.63 -0.53
CA GLY A 9 0.06 -4.88 -1.33
C GLY A 9 -0.68 -6.11 -0.81
N ARG A 10 -2.01 -5.99 -0.67
CA ARG A 10 -2.86 -6.97 0.05
C ARG A 10 -2.62 -7.09 1.56
N CYS A 11 -1.80 -6.19 2.13
CA CYS A 11 -1.62 -6.03 3.57
C CYS A 11 -2.71 -5.20 4.27
N GLY A 12 -3.71 -4.68 3.55
CA GLY A 12 -4.77 -3.84 4.14
C GLY A 12 -4.46 -2.34 4.20
N SER A 13 -3.35 -1.89 3.60
CA SER A 13 -2.98 -0.47 3.51
C SER A 13 -4.04 0.44 2.88
N THR A 14 -4.88 -0.09 1.98
CA THR A 14 -6.03 0.65 1.45
C THR A 14 -7.02 1.06 2.54
N LEU A 15 -7.28 0.20 3.55
CA LEU A 15 -8.16 0.55 4.67
C LEU A 15 -7.56 1.70 5.48
N VAL A 16 -6.26 1.64 5.79
CA VAL A 16 -5.55 2.70 6.49
C VAL A 16 -5.61 4.02 5.73
N GLN A 17 -5.30 4.01 4.44
CA GLN A 17 -5.41 5.19 3.58
C GLN A 17 -6.84 5.76 3.60
N GLU A 18 -7.86 4.90 3.46
CA GLU A 18 -9.27 5.31 3.46
C GLU A 18 -9.69 5.92 4.81
N LEU A 19 -9.25 5.35 5.93
CA LEU A 19 -9.54 5.87 7.27
C LEU A 19 -8.91 7.24 7.49
N LEU A 20 -7.59 7.36 7.29
CA LEU A 20 -6.87 8.61 7.50
C LEU A 20 -7.36 9.74 6.58
N SER A 21 -7.78 9.41 5.36
CA SER A 21 -8.37 10.36 4.41
C SER A 21 -9.74 10.90 4.83
N ARG A 22 -10.34 10.40 5.92
CA ARG A 22 -11.54 11.01 6.53
C ARG A 22 -11.21 12.25 7.35
N HIS A 23 -9.96 12.47 7.71
CA HIS A 23 -9.56 13.62 8.51
C HIS A 23 -9.75 14.92 7.70
N PRO A 24 -10.34 15.99 8.29
CA PRO A 24 -10.58 17.25 7.57
C PRO A 24 -9.33 17.89 6.98
N GLY A 25 -8.19 17.76 7.68
CA GLY A 25 -6.90 18.29 7.28
C GLY A 25 -6.10 17.42 6.30
N VAL A 26 -6.64 16.25 5.90
CA VAL A 26 -5.97 15.32 4.98
C VAL A 26 -6.53 15.48 3.57
N GLY A 27 -5.63 15.74 2.62
CA GLY A 27 -5.87 15.67 1.19
C GLY A 27 -5.33 14.36 0.61
N PHE A 28 -5.77 14.00 -0.60
CA PHE A 28 -5.31 12.80 -1.31
C PHE A 28 -5.56 12.92 -2.81
N VAL A 29 -4.92 12.05 -3.60
CA VAL A 29 -5.23 11.87 -5.01
C VAL A 29 -6.34 10.85 -5.16
N SER A 30 -7.41 11.18 -5.88
CA SER A 30 -8.55 10.29 -6.00
C SER A 30 -8.44 9.33 -7.18
N GLY A 31 -9.20 8.23 -7.14
CA GLY A 31 -9.34 7.33 -8.28
C GLY A 31 -9.99 7.99 -9.52
N VAL A 32 -10.72 9.11 -9.34
CA VAL A 32 -11.24 9.89 -10.47
C VAL A 32 -10.11 10.68 -11.14
N ASP A 33 -9.25 11.32 -10.34
CA ASP A 33 -8.07 12.04 -10.86
C ASP A 33 -7.16 11.09 -11.64
N ASP A 34 -6.94 9.88 -11.12
CA ASP A 34 -6.07 8.88 -11.73
C ASP A 34 -6.62 8.34 -13.05
N LYS A 35 -7.94 8.05 -13.11
CA LYS A 35 -8.61 7.66 -14.36
C LYS A 35 -8.54 8.76 -15.41
N LEU A 36 -8.64 10.02 -14.99
CA LEU A 36 -8.50 11.20 -15.84
C LEU A 36 -7.06 11.71 -15.87
N SER A 37 -6.09 10.82 -15.81
CA SER A 37 -4.66 11.15 -15.73
C SER A 37 -4.15 12.07 -16.83
N ARG A 38 -4.82 12.23 -17.98
CA ARG A 38 -4.42 13.22 -18.99
C ARG A 38 -4.61 14.67 -18.53
N LEU A 39 -5.62 14.91 -17.69
CA LEU A 39 -6.02 16.25 -17.25
C LEU A 39 -5.21 16.76 -16.05
N ASN A 40 -4.45 15.89 -15.38
CA ASN A 40 -3.67 16.21 -14.18
C ASN A 40 -4.47 16.98 -13.10
N LEU A 41 -5.71 16.55 -12.85
CA LEU A 41 -6.59 17.22 -11.89
C LEU A 41 -5.96 17.24 -10.48
N ALA A 42 -6.01 18.40 -9.83
CA ALA A 42 -5.46 18.59 -8.49
C ALA A 42 -6.45 18.20 -7.36
N GLY A 43 -7.70 17.86 -7.70
CA GLY A 43 -8.64 17.26 -6.75
C GLY A 43 -9.16 18.21 -5.67
N ARG A 44 -9.39 19.50 -5.96
CA ARG A 44 -9.80 20.54 -5.00
C ARG A 44 -10.92 20.11 -4.04
N PHE A 45 -11.89 19.33 -4.52
CA PHE A 45 -13.05 18.89 -3.74
C PHE A 45 -12.95 17.44 -3.23
N ASN A 46 -11.79 16.79 -3.35
CA ASN A 46 -11.62 15.38 -3.00
C ASN A 46 -12.02 15.07 -1.57
N GLY A 47 -11.44 15.77 -0.60
CA GLY A 47 -11.72 15.55 0.81
C GLY A 47 -13.18 15.81 1.18
N SER A 48 -13.79 16.89 0.66
CA SER A 48 -15.17 17.25 1.01
C SER A 48 -16.20 16.28 0.43
N LEU A 49 -15.97 15.76 -0.79
CA LEU A 49 -16.80 14.74 -1.42
C LEU A 49 -16.62 13.39 -0.73
N TYR A 50 -15.38 12.98 -0.47
CA TYR A 50 -15.09 11.69 0.13
C TYR A 50 -15.67 11.57 1.54
N ARG A 51 -15.51 12.59 2.39
CA ARG A 51 -16.04 12.58 3.77
C ARG A 51 -17.56 12.37 3.84
N ARG A 52 -18.30 12.80 2.82
CA ARG A 52 -19.76 12.59 2.70
C ARG A 52 -20.12 11.22 2.12
N SER A 53 -19.19 10.53 1.46
CA SER A 53 -19.41 9.23 0.84
C SER A 53 -19.43 8.07 1.86
N ALA A 54 -20.24 7.06 1.57
CA ALA A 54 -20.20 5.79 2.30
C ALA A 54 -18.83 5.10 2.13
N PRO A 55 -18.38 4.27 3.11
CA PRO A 55 -17.17 3.45 2.97
C PRO A 55 -17.23 2.50 1.77
N ARG A 56 -16.06 1.96 1.41
CA ARG A 56 -15.97 0.96 0.35
C ARG A 56 -16.70 -0.31 0.79
N PRO A 57 -17.59 -0.89 -0.04
CA PRO A 57 -18.17 -2.19 0.26
C PRO A 57 -17.07 -3.26 0.32
N ALA A 58 -17.11 -4.12 1.34
CA ALA A 58 -16.07 -5.14 1.59
C ALA A 58 -15.85 -6.12 0.42
N GLY A 59 -16.87 -6.34 -0.43
CA GLY A 59 -16.80 -7.23 -1.59
C GLY A 59 -16.46 -6.55 -2.93
N MET A 60 -16.22 -5.24 -2.97
CA MET A 60 -16.01 -4.53 -4.24
C MET A 60 -14.61 -4.82 -4.82
N THR A 61 -14.55 -5.52 -5.95
CA THR A 61 -13.32 -5.82 -6.69
C THR A 61 -12.99 -4.75 -7.75
N SER A 62 -11.76 -4.76 -8.30
CA SER A 62 -11.42 -3.87 -9.42
C SER A 62 -12.23 -4.24 -10.67
N LEU A 63 -12.48 -3.26 -11.56
CA LEU A 63 -13.28 -3.45 -12.79
C LEU A 63 -12.84 -4.65 -13.64
N ARG A 64 -11.52 -4.91 -13.72
CA ARG A 64 -10.96 -6.07 -14.45
C ARG A 64 -11.38 -7.43 -13.86
N HIS A 65 -11.82 -7.48 -12.61
CA HIS A 65 -12.22 -8.70 -11.90
C HIS A 65 -13.72 -8.71 -11.55
N SER A 66 -14.47 -7.69 -11.96
CA SER A 66 -15.90 -7.60 -11.67
C SER A 66 -16.70 -8.16 -12.84
N ARG A 67 -17.53 -9.16 -12.57
CA ARG A 67 -18.48 -9.71 -13.55
C ARG A 67 -19.63 -8.75 -13.92
N ARG A 68 -19.74 -7.59 -13.24
CA ARG A 68 -20.78 -6.56 -13.48
C ARG A 68 -20.22 -5.38 -14.27
N LEU A 69 -20.88 -5.02 -15.38
CA LEU A 69 -20.54 -3.86 -16.22
C LEU A 69 -20.79 -2.52 -15.51
N LEU A 70 -21.81 -2.44 -14.65
CA LEU A 70 -22.15 -1.26 -13.85
C LEU A 70 -22.37 -1.70 -12.39
N GLU A 71 -21.60 -1.11 -11.47
CA GLU A 71 -21.81 -1.24 -10.02
C GLU A 71 -22.01 0.15 -9.43
N LYS A 72 -23.11 0.34 -8.68
CA LYS A 72 -23.35 1.56 -7.90
C LYS A 72 -22.15 1.79 -6.96
N GLY A 73 -21.58 3.00 -6.99
CA GLY A 73 -20.41 3.37 -6.17
C GLY A 73 -19.04 3.31 -6.87
N ARG A 74 -18.98 3.03 -8.18
CA ARG A 74 -17.72 2.94 -8.95
C ARG A 74 -17.02 4.25 -9.31
N LEU A 75 -17.79 5.30 -9.59
CA LEU A 75 -17.26 6.66 -9.62
C LEU A 75 -17.36 7.22 -8.20
N ARG A 76 -16.40 6.80 -7.37
CA ARG A 76 -16.22 7.36 -6.03
C ARG A 76 -14.95 8.17 -6.03
N VAL A 77 -15.08 9.40 -5.53
CA VAL A 77 -13.94 10.22 -5.15
C VAL A 77 -13.38 9.60 -3.87
N ALA A 78 -12.52 8.60 -4.02
CA ALA A 78 -11.84 7.89 -2.94
C ALA A 78 -10.33 7.88 -3.21
N PRO A 79 -9.50 7.78 -2.16
CA PRO A 79 -8.05 7.72 -2.31
C PRO A 79 -7.61 6.63 -3.29
N SER A 80 -6.56 6.93 -4.06
CA SER A 80 -5.94 6.04 -5.02
C SER A 80 -4.42 6.10 -4.89
N GLU A 81 -3.76 5.02 -5.30
CA GLU A 81 -2.30 4.94 -5.49
C GLU A 81 -1.82 5.86 -6.62
N ALA A 82 -2.74 6.35 -7.46
CA ALA A 82 -2.48 7.35 -8.50
C ALA A 82 -1.35 6.97 -9.48
N TYR A 83 -1.19 5.67 -9.74
CA TYR A 83 -0.12 5.14 -10.57
C TYR A 83 -0.13 5.69 -12.00
N HIS A 84 -1.29 5.86 -12.64
CA HIS A 84 -1.35 6.41 -13.99
C HIS A 84 -0.98 7.89 -14.04
N LEU A 85 -1.35 8.65 -13.01
CA LEU A 85 -0.96 10.05 -12.86
C LEU A 85 0.56 10.19 -12.63
N LEU A 86 1.14 9.41 -11.72
CA LEU A 86 2.57 9.47 -11.42
C LEU A 86 3.42 9.01 -12.60
N ASP A 87 3.04 7.92 -13.26
CA ASP A 87 3.74 7.45 -14.47
C ASP A 87 3.73 8.50 -15.59
N ARG A 88 2.61 9.22 -15.75
CA ARG A 88 2.48 10.23 -16.82
C ARG A 88 3.14 11.56 -16.48
N HIS A 89 2.98 12.05 -15.25
CA HIS A 89 3.32 13.43 -14.89
C HIS A 89 4.57 13.57 -14.03
N VAL A 90 5.07 12.48 -13.46
CA VAL A 90 6.25 12.51 -12.60
C VAL A 90 7.37 11.67 -13.21
N VAL A 91 7.28 10.34 -13.09
CA VAL A 91 8.32 9.40 -13.51
C VAL A 91 7.68 8.17 -14.14
N ALA A 92 7.99 7.90 -15.40
CA ALA A 92 7.53 6.70 -16.07
C ALA A 92 8.06 5.45 -15.37
N GLY A 93 7.17 4.49 -15.06
CA GLY A 93 7.55 3.26 -14.37
C GLY A 93 7.48 3.33 -12.84
N PHE A 94 7.00 4.45 -12.26
CA PHE A 94 6.72 4.54 -10.82
C PHE A 94 5.82 3.39 -10.35
N SER A 95 4.82 3.05 -11.15
CA SER A 95 3.83 2.03 -10.80
C SER A 95 4.39 0.61 -10.73
N ARG A 96 5.37 0.28 -11.57
CA ARG A 96 5.90 -1.09 -11.72
C ARG A 96 7.42 -1.08 -11.98
N PRO A 97 8.23 -0.61 -11.02
CA PRO A 97 9.67 -0.67 -11.16
C PRO A 97 10.14 -2.10 -10.87
N CYS A 98 11.19 -2.55 -11.55
CA CYS A 98 11.77 -3.89 -11.36
C CYS A 98 12.56 -4.05 -10.05
N ARG A 99 12.79 -2.96 -9.33
CA ARG A 99 13.39 -2.89 -8.00
C ARG A 99 12.83 -1.69 -7.26
N ASP A 100 13.18 -1.54 -5.98
CA ASP A 100 12.79 -0.34 -5.25
C ASP A 100 13.36 0.94 -5.87
N LEU A 101 12.59 2.04 -5.82
CA LEU A 101 13.06 3.37 -6.23
C LEU A 101 13.70 4.07 -5.03
N THR A 102 14.97 4.44 -5.19
CA THR A 102 15.80 5.03 -4.13
C THR A 102 16.02 6.52 -4.35
N ALA A 103 16.78 7.16 -3.47
CA ALA A 103 17.15 8.57 -3.61
C ALA A 103 17.95 8.85 -4.90
N GLU A 104 18.75 7.89 -5.35
CA GLU A 104 19.60 8.01 -6.55
C GLU A 104 18.79 8.11 -7.84
N ASP A 105 17.58 7.54 -7.84
CA ASP A 105 16.67 7.61 -8.98
C ASP A 105 16.02 9.00 -9.15
N LEU A 106 16.06 9.85 -8.12
CA LEU A 106 15.47 11.18 -8.16
C LEU A 106 16.41 12.19 -8.82
N THR A 107 16.48 12.14 -10.14
CA THR A 107 17.21 13.13 -10.93
C THR A 107 16.68 14.55 -10.70
N PRO A 108 17.46 15.62 -10.94
CA PRO A 108 16.98 16.99 -10.82
C PRO A 108 15.75 17.29 -11.68
N TYR A 109 15.61 16.63 -12.84
CA TYR A 109 14.42 16.71 -13.69
C TYR A 109 13.18 16.13 -13.00
N LEU A 110 13.30 14.92 -12.45
CA LEU A 110 12.20 14.26 -11.76
C LEU A 110 11.84 14.96 -10.45
N ARG A 111 12.82 15.50 -9.72
CA ARG A 111 12.60 16.31 -8.51
C ARG A 111 11.66 17.48 -8.77
N ARG A 112 11.87 18.25 -9.84
CA ARG A 112 10.99 19.39 -10.18
C ARG A 112 9.57 18.93 -10.46
N ARG A 113 9.40 17.81 -11.18
CA ARG A 113 8.08 17.26 -11.53
C ARG A 113 7.36 16.68 -10.32
N LEU A 114 8.07 15.95 -9.48
CA LEU A 114 7.57 15.40 -8.21
C LEU A 114 7.04 16.52 -7.32
N ARG A 115 7.85 17.58 -7.12
CA ARG A 115 7.47 18.77 -6.35
C ARG A 115 6.25 19.46 -6.96
N ALA A 116 6.30 19.77 -8.25
CA ALA A 116 5.17 20.41 -8.94
C ALA A 116 3.88 19.57 -8.83
N PHE A 117 3.96 18.24 -8.90
CA PHE A 117 2.82 17.35 -8.83
C PHE A 117 2.14 17.36 -7.46
N PHE A 118 2.91 17.24 -6.39
CA PHE A 118 2.38 17.15 -5.03
C PHE A 118 2.11 18.53 -4.41
N ASP A 119 2.99 19.52 -4.62
CA ASP A 119 2.83 20.87 -4.06
C ASP A 119 1.57 21.54 -4.62
N ALA A 120 1.31 21.42 -5.94
CA ALA A 120 0.08 21.95 -6.54
C ALA A 120 -1.19 21.31 -5.95
N ARG A 121 -1.13 20.05 -5.52
CA ARG A 121 -2.27 19.35 -4.90
C ARG A 121 -2.45 19.75 -3.45
N ILE A 122 -1.36 19.89 -2.70
CA ILE A 122 -1.37 20.43 -1.33
C ILE A 122 -2.03 21.81 -1.34
N GLU A 123 -1.58 22.70 -2.22
CA GLU A 123 -2.11 24.05 -2.36
C GLU A 123 -3.58 24.06 -2.79
N ARG A 124 -3.92 23.35 -3.88
CA ARG A 124 -5.29 23.37 -4.43
C ARG A 124 -6.33 22.71 -3.53
N GLN A 125 -5.95 21.73 -2.72
CA GLN A 125 -6.85 21.11 -1.76
C GLN A 125 -6.90 21.85 -0.42
N GLY A 126 -5.94 22.75 -0.15
CA GLY A 126 -5.84 23.46 1.12
C GLY A 126 -5.66 22.50 2.31
N CYS A 127 -4.98 21.38 2.11
CA CYS A 127 -4.80 20.36 3.15
C CYS A 127 -3.52 20.62 3.97
N ARG A 128 -3.56 20.29 5.26
CA ARG A 128 -2.38 20.30 6.14
C ARG A 128 -1.37 19.22 5.69
N LEU A 129 -1.91 18.06 5.34
CA LEU A 129 -1.18 16.87 4.95
C LEU A 129 -1.79 16.30 3.67
N LEU A 130 -0.98 16.11 2.63
CA LEU A 130 -1.37 15.25 1.51
C LEU A 130 -0.90 13.83 1.81
N LEU A 131 -1.86 12.90 1.87
CA LEU A 131 -1.59 11.49 2.13
C LEU A 131 -1.62 10.71 0.83
N HIS A 132 -0.49 10.10 0.46
CA HIS A 132 -0.36 9.27 -0.73
C HIS A 132 -0.24 7.79 -0.36
N HIS A 133 -0.64 6.89 -1.25
CA HIS A 133 -0.68 5.45 -1.01
C HIS A 133 0.22 4.73 -2.02
N VAL A 134 1.12 3.88 -1.55
CA VAL A 134 2.05 3.11 -2.38
C VAL A 134 2.02 1.65 -1.94
N THR A 135 2.00 0.73 -2.91
CA THR A 135 2.08 -0.72 -2.62
C THR A 135 3.14 -1.43 -3.47
N GLY A 136 3.62 -2.56 -2.97
CA GLY A 136 4.72 -3.31 -3.59
C GLY A 136 6.03 -2.78 -3.05
N TRP A 137 6.93 -2.34 -3.92
CA TRP A 137 8.19 -1.71 -3.51
C TRP A 137 7.96 -0.45 -2.64
N PRO A 138 8.77 -0.21 -1.59
CA PRO A 138 8.57 0.91 -0.67
C PRO A 138 8.50 2.29 -1.34
N ARG A 139 9.45 2.57 -2.25
CA ARG A 139 9.67 3.84 -2.97
C ARG A 139 9.84 5.05 -2.05
N THR A 140 10.03 4.83 -0.75
CA THR A 140 10.09 5.88 0.27
C THR A 140 11.42 6.64 0.21
N GLY A 141 12.52 5.99 -0.18
CA GLY A 141 13.80 6.65 -0.44
C GLY A 141 13.70 7.70 -1.55
N PHE A 142 13.05 7.36 -2.66
CA PHE A 142 12.77 8.29 -3.77
C PHE A 142 11.91 9.47 -3.32
N LEU A 143 10.81 9.21 -2.61
CA LEU A 143 9.90 10.25 -2.15
C LEU A 143 10.55 11.18 -1.10
N ARG A 144 11.29 10.61 -0.14
CA ARG A 144 12.00 11.36 0.90
C ARG A 144 13.09 12.25 0.30
N ALA A 145 13.76 11.81 -0.76
CA ALA A 145 14.74 12.65 -1.44
C ALA A 145 14.12 13.95 -1.99
N GLY A 146 12.83 13.95 -2.35
CA GLY A 146 12.07 15.14 -2.75
C GLY A 146 11.37 15.88 -1.59
N TYR A 147 11.07 15.15 -0.52
CA TYR A 147 10.39 15.63 0.70
C TYR A 147 11.12 15.12 1.95
N PRO A 148 12.18 15.80 2.41
CA PRO A 148 12.99 15.32 3.54
C PRO A 148 12.23 15.13 4.86
N GLU A 149 11.06 15.77 5.00
CA GLU A 149 10.15 15.66 6.12
C GLU A 149 9.09 14.55 5.98
N LEU A 150 9.22 13.69 4.96
CA LEU A 150 8.26 12.63 4.65
C LEU A 150 8.01 11.72 5.86
N ARG A 151 6.73 11.56 6.22
CA ARG A 151 6.30 10.57 7.22
C ARG A 151 5.73 9.34 6.54
N VAL A 152 6.11 8.16 7.04
CA VAL A 152 5.75 6.86 6.47
C VAL A 152 4.93 6.06 7.48
N VAL A 153 3.72 5.68 7.10
CA VAL A 153 2.91 4.67 7.81
C VAL A 153 3.02 3.37 7.03
N ASN A 154 3.80 2.42 7.53
CA ASN A 154 3.99 1.12 6.92
C ASN A 154 2.99 0.11 7.47
N VAL A 155 2.15 -0.44 6.60
CA VAL A 155 1.15 -1.43 6.98
C VAL A 155 1.66 -2.83 6.67
N VAL A 156 1.84 -3.62 7.71
CA VAL A 156 2.35 -4.98 7.65
C VAL A 156 1.22 -5.96 7.95
N ARG A 157 1.23 -7.11 7.30
CA ARG A 157 0.25 -8.18 7.50
C ARG A 157 0.97 -9.52 7.45
N ASP A 158 0.39 -10.55 8.08
CA ASP A 158 0.88 -11.93 8.02
C ASP A 158 1.21 -12.34 6.58
N GLY A 159 2.46 -12.76 6.36
CA GLY A 159 2.98 -13.16 5.05
C GLY A 159 2.19 -14.31 4.43
N ARG A 160 1.70 -15.26 5.23
CA ARG A 160 0.85 -16.39 4.75
C ARG A 160 -0.45 -15.88 4.15
N ALA A 161 -1.08 -14.92 4.81
CA ALA A 161 -2.32 -14.30 4.34
C ALA A 161 -2.09 -13.46 3.07
N VAL A 162 -0.95 -12.77 2.96
CA VAL A 162 -0.59 -12.01 1.77
C VAL A 162 -0.29 -12.94 0.59
N THR A 163 0.54 -13.98 0.80
CA THR A 163 0.86 -15.02 -0.19
C THR A 163 -0.40 -15.64 -0.77
N ASN A 164 -1.28 -16.16 0.09
CA ASN A 164 -2.54 -16.74 -0.34
C ASN A 164 -3.41 -15.71 -1.11
N SER A 165 -3.47 -14.46 -0.64
CA SER A 165 -4.23 -13.43 -1.34
C SER A 165 -3.65 -13.09 -2.71
N TRP A 166 -2.34 -13.12 -2.93
CA TRP A 166 -1.73 -12.85 -4.23
C TRP A 166 -2.09 -13.90 -5.26
N LEU A 167 -2.07 -15.18 -4.88
CA LEU A 167 -2.44 -16.30 -5.77
C LEU A 167 -3.87 -16.19 -6.31
N GLN A 168 -4.76 -15.53 -5.57
CA GLN A 168 -6.16 -15.30 -5.97
C GLN A 168 -6.35 -14.07 -6.87
N MET A 169 -5.30 -13.27 -7.09
CA MET A 169 -5.39 -12.03 -7.86
C MET A 169 -5.02 -12.24 -9.32
N GLY A 170 -5.95 -11.96 -10.24
CA GLY A 170 -5.69 -12.02 -11.69
C GLY A 170 -4.68 -10.99 -12.22
N TRP A 171 -4.15 -10.09 -11.37
CA TRP A 171 -3.06 -9.19 -11.72
C TRP A 171 -1.67 -9.68 -11.28
N TRP A 172 -1.59 -10.70 -10.41
CA TRP A 172 -0.31 -11.19 -9.87
C TRP A 172 0.44 -12.01 -10.93
N ASP A 173 1.37 -11.41 -11.67
CA ASP A 173 2.00 -12.05 -12.82
C ASP A 173 3.10 -13.09 -12.51
N GLY A 174 3.18 -13.59 -11.27
CA GLY A 174 4.18 -14.60 -10.88
C GLY A 174 4.08 -15.92 -11.64
N TRP A 175 2.91 -16.26 -12.21
CA TRP A 175 2.77 -17.41 -13.13
C TRP A 175 3.58 -17.26 -14.43
N ARG A 176 4.11 -16.07 -14.74
CA ARG A 176 5.03 -15.84 -15.86
C ARG A 176 6.49 -16.15 -15.51
N GLY A 177 6.76 -16.54 -14.26
CA GLY A 177 8.10 -16.75 -13.72
C GLY A 177 8.74 -15.46 -13.19
N PRO A 178 9.73 -15.59 -12.29
CA PRO A 178 10.41 -14.46 -11.65
C PRO A 178 11.19 -13.55 -12.62
N GLU A 179 11.48 -14.01 -13.83
CA GLU A 179 12.10 -13.20 -14.88
C GLU A 179 11.13 -12.18 -15.49
N ASN A 180 9.82 -12.45 -15.40
CA ASN A 180 8.78 -11.71 -16.13
C ASN A 180 7.72 -11.07 -15.23
N TRP A 181 7.78 -11.29 -13.91
CA TRP A 181 6.89 -10.64 -12.95
C TRP A 181 7.36 -9.22 -12.59
N PHE A 182 6.50 -8.43 -11.96
CA PHE A 182 6.80 -7.02 -11.67
C PHE A 182 7.83 -6.79 -10.54
N LEU A 183 8.20 -7.82 -9.77
CA LEU A 183 9.15 -7.71 -8.66
C LEU A 183 10.63 -7.92 -9.07
N GLY A 184 10.91 -8.00 -10.37
CA GLY A 184 12.29 -8.17 -10.87
C GLY A 184 12.91 -9.53 -10.52
N PRO A 185 14.17 -9.77 -10.89
CA PRO A 185 14.76 -11.10 -10.75
C PRO A 185 14.85 -11.55 -9.29
N LEU A 186 14.59 -12.84 -9.05
CA LEU A 186 14.93 -13.45 -7.75
C LEU A 186 16.45 -13.40 -7.54
N PRO A 187 16.91 -12.97 -6.34
CA PRO A 187 18.27 -13.21 -5.88
C PRO A 187 18.65 -14.69 -5.99
N THR A 188 19.95 -14.98 -6.19
CA THR A 188 20.45 -16.34 -6.46
C THR A 188 20.09 -17.35 -5.37
N ASP A 189 20.13 -16.94 -4.10
CA ASP A 189 19.73 -17.74 -2.94
C ASP A 189 18.22 -18.04 -2.96
N LEU A 190 17.38 -17.03 -3.18
CA LEU A 190 15.92 -17.22 -3.27
C LEU A 190 15.51 -18.01 -4.51
N ARG A 191 16.28 -17.92 -5.60
CA ARG A 191 16.08 -18.73 -6.80
C ARG A 191 16.32 -20.22 -6.50
N ARG A 192 17.40 -20.55 -5.79
CA ARG A 192 17.67 -21.94 -5.37
C ARG A 192 16.58 -22.45 -4.44
N GLU A 193 16.17 -21.63 -3.47
CA GLU A 193 15.05 -21.96 -2.57
C GLU A 193 13.77 -22.24 -3.37
N TRP A 194 13.45 -21.43 -4.40
CA TRP A 194 12.29 -21.69 -5.27
C TRP A 194 12.40 -22.99 -6.08
N GLU A 195 13.59 -23.31 -6.59
CA GLU A 195 13.86 -24.52 -7.35
C GLU A 195 13.77 -25.79 -6.49
N GLU A 196 14.18 -25.73 -5.21
CA GLU A 196 14.03 -26.83 -4.24
C GLU A 196 12.55 -27.20 -3.96
N TYR A 197 11.62 -26.27 -4.19
CA TYR A 197 10.18 -26.52 -4.10
C TYR A 197 9.52 -26.69 -5.48
N ASP A 198 10.24 -27.29 -6.44
CA ASP A 198 9.73 -27.61 -7.79
C ASP A 198 9.07 -26.42 -8.49
N ARG A 199 9.62 -25.21 -8.28
CA ARG A 199 9.10 -23.96 -8.84
C ARG A 199 7.65 -23.64 -8.43
N SER A 200 7.25 -24.07 -7.23
CA SER A 200 5.93 -23.84 -6.63
C SER A 200 5.49 -22.37 -6.65
N PHE A 201 4.28 -22.09 -7.14
CA PHE A 201 3.72 -20.72 -7.17
C PHE A 201 3.42 -20.16 -5.76
N PRO A 202 2.86 -20.93 -4.80
CA PRO A 202 2.78 -20.48 -3.41
C PRO A 202 4.13 -20.07 -2.82
N VAL A 203 5.19 -20.84 -3.10
CA VAL A 203 6.55 -20.51 -2.66
C VAL A 203 7.05 -19.25 -3.35
N LEU A 204 6.85 -19.10 -4.67
CA LEU A 204 7.22 -17.89 -5.39
C LEU A 204 6.53 -16.63 -4.83
N ALA A 205 5.24 -16.72 -4.51
CA ALA A 205 4.50 -15.64 -3.89
C ALA A 205 5.03 -15.31 -2.47
N ALA A 206 5.37 -16.33 -1.67
CA ALA A 206 6.04 -16.15 -0.39
C ALA A 206 7.41 -15.46 -0.52
N LEU A 207 8.24 -15.91 -1.46
CA LEU A 207 9.54 -15.29 -1.74
C LEU A 207 9.41 -13.83 -2.19
N GLY A 208 8.41 -13.51 -3.00
CA GLY A 208 8.11 -12.13 -3.37
C GLY A 208 7.74 -11.26 -2.16
N TRP A 209 6.94 -11.80 -1.23
CA TRP A 209 6.65 -11.09 0.02
C TRP A 209 7.91 -10.90 0.87
N LYS A 210 8.75 -11.95 1.02
CA LYS A 210 10.04 -11.92 1.73
C LYS A 210 10.96 -10.83 1.17
N MET A 211 11.11 -10.76 -0.15
CA MET A 211 11.88 -9.71 -0.83
C MET A 211 11.37 -8.29 -0.53
N LEU A 212 10.05 -8.10 -0.55
CA LEU A 212 9.46 -6.81 -0.22
C LEU A 212 9.73 -6.46 1.25
N MET A 213 9.52 -7.39 2.18
CA MET A 213 9.76 -7.16 3.61
C MET A 213 11.22 -6.80 3.90
N ASP A 214 12.17 -7.44 3.24
CA ASP A 214 13.59 -7.08 3.35
C ASP A 214 13.85 -5.64 2.88
N ARG A 215 13.27 -5.23 1.74
CA ARG A 215 13.37 -3.83 1.29
C ARG A 215 12.65 -2.84 2.22
N PHE A 216 11.52 -3.22 2.82
CA PHE A 216 10.86 -2.39 3.84
C PHE A 216 11.72 -2.22 5.09
N ALA A 217 12.43 -3.26 5.52
CA ALA A 217 13.36 -3.19 6.64
C ALA A 217 14.54 -2.26 6.34
N GLU A 218 15.14 -2.36 5.15
CA GLU A 218 16.19 -1.44 4.70
C GLU A 218 15.67 0.01 4.60
N ALA A 219 14.50 0.21 4.01
CA ALA A 219 13.87 1.52 3.90
C ALA A 219 13.60 2.13 5.29
N ARG A 220 13.08 1.34 6.25
CA ARG A 220 12.87 1.75 7.63
C ARG A 220 14.17 2.19 8.29
N ALA A 221 15.23 1.38 8.18
CA ALA A 221 16.54 1.69 8.76
C ALA A 221 17.16 2.97 8.18
N ALA A 222 16.87 3.30 6.92
CA ALA A 222 17.36 4.51 6.27
C ALA A 222 16.58 5.79 6.63
N HIS A 223 15.38 5.69 7.23
CA HIS A 223 14.58 6.85 7.63
C HIS A 223 15.04 7.40 9.00
N PRO A 224 14.99 8.73 9.20
CA PRO A 224 15.26 9.33 10.51
C PRO A 224 14.23 8.87 11.54
N GLU A 225 14.63 8.94 12.81
CA GLU A 225 13.74 8.67 13.93
C GLU A 225 12.48 9.56 13.87
N GLY A 226 11.33 8.98 14.20
CA GLY A 226 10.05 9.68 14.18
C GLY A 226 9.46 9.96 12.79
N GLN A 227 10.08 9.48 11.70
CA GLN A 227 9.53 9.55 10.34
C GLN A 227 8.95 8.23 9.82
N TRP A 228 8.98 7.16 10.62
CA TRP A 228 8.45 5.85 10.24
C TRP A 228 7.59 5.25 11.37
N LEU A 229 6.41 4.75 11.04
CA LEU A 229 5.50 4.03 11.93
C LEU A 229 5.08 2.70 11.30
N ASP A 230 5.36 1.58 11.96
CA ASP A 230 4.86 0.27 11.58
C ASP A 230 3.50 -0.01 12.24
N VAL A 231 2.53 -0.44 11.43
CA VAL A 231 1.17 -0.80 11.86
C VAL A 231 0.86 -2.20 11.38
N ARG A 232 0.63 -3.13 12.30
CA ARG A 232 0.16 -4.47 11.94
C ARG A 232 -1.33 -4.40 11.61
N TYR A 233 -1.71 -5.03 10.51
CA TYR A 233 -3.09 -5.08 10.07
C TYR A 233 -3.98 -5.79 11.10
N GLU A 234 -3.44 -6.79 11.78
CA GLU A 234 -4.10 -7.56 12.81
C GLU A 234 -4.39 -6.70 14.05
N ASP A 235 -3.44 -5.89 14.50
CA ASP A 235 -3.62 -4.95 15.61
C ASP A 235 -4.67 -3.89 15.26
N LEU A 236 -4.64 -3.37 14.03
CA LEU A 236 -5.66 -2.43 13.53
C LEU A 236 -7.07 -3.04 13.53
N LEU A 237 -7.21 -4.33 13.28
CA LEU A 237 -8.52 -4.99 13.34
C LEU A 237 -8.96 -5.30 14.77
N ALA A 238 -8.01 -5.57 15.67
CA ALA A 238 -8.27 -5.89 17.07
C ALA A 238 -8.66 -4.64 17.88
N ASP A 239 -7.91 -3.53 17.73
CA ASP A 239 -8.24 -2.23 18.32
C ASP A 239 -8.12 -1.10 17.28
N PRO A 240 -9.14 -0.95 16.42
CA PRO A 240 -9.11 0.05 15.37
C PRO A 240 -9.02 1.49 15.88
N ARG A 241 -9.57 1.78 17.07
CA ARG A 241 -9.58 3.13 17.61
C ARG A 241 -8.19 3.51 18.10
N ALA A 242 -7.56 2.65 18.91
CA ALA A 242 -6.23 2.93 19.43
C ALA A 242 -5.19 3.04 18.30
N GLU A 243 -5.22 2.11 17.34
CA GLU A 243 -4.27 2.13 16.22
C GLU A 243 -4.44 3.35 15.31
N VAL A 244 -5.68 3.76 15.04
CA VAL A 244 -5.93 4.99 14.27
C VAL A 244 -5.52 6.24 15.05
N ALA A 245 -5.73 6.28 16.36
CA ALA A 245 -5.28 7.40 17.18
C ALA A 245 -3.75 7.52 17.17
N ARG A 246 -3.04 6.39 17.28
CA ARG A 246 -1.58 6.33 17.17
C ARG A 246 -1.07 6.82 15.81
N MET A 247 -1.75 6.44 14.72
CA MET A 247 -1.43 6.95 13.38
C MET A 247 -1.69 8.44 13.22
N LEU A 248 -2.79 8.97 13.80
CA LEU A 248 -3.07 10.40 13.75
C LEU A 248 -2.02 11.20 14.54
N ASP A 249 -1.67 10.76 15.75
CA ASP A 249 -0.62 11.38 16.57
C ASP A 249 0.72 11.44 15.82
N PHE A 250 1.14 10.31 15.25
CA PHE A 250 2.35 10.23 14.42
C PHE A 250 2.32 11.19 13.21
N LEU A 251 1.15 11.44 12.63
CA LEU A 251 0.94 12.36 11.52
C LEU A 251 0.67 13.81 11.97
N HIS A 252 0.72 14.09 13.27
CA HIS A 252 0.38 15.39 13.88
C HIS A 252 -1.04 15.84 13.55
N LEU A 253 -2.00 14.93 13.63
CA LEU A 253 -3.41 15.19 13.37
C LEU A 253 -4.23 14.92 14.63
N ASP A 254 -5.23 15.76 14.89
CA ASP A 254 -6.07 15.61 16.07
C ASP A 254 -7.23 14.65 15.81
N TRP A 255 -7.61 13.90 16.84
CA TRP A 255 -8.87 13.17 16.82
C TRP A 255 -10.07 14.13 16.97
N SER A 256 -10.46 14.78 15.87
CA SER A 256 -11.55 15.75 15.86
C SER A 256 -12.94 15.10 15.83
N PRO A 257 -14.02 15.78 16.30
CA PRO A 257 -15.39 15.29 16.12
C PRO A 257 -15.78 15.05 14.66
N ALA A 258 -15.20 15.82 13.73
CA ALA A 258 -15.40 15.62 12.30
C ALA A 258 -14.76 14.32 11.79
N PHE A 259 -13.58 13.98 12.32
CA PHE A 259 -12.93 12.70 12.05
C PHE A 259 -13.72 11.53 12.64
N GLU A 260 -14.17 11.62 13.90
CA GLU A 260 -15.00 10.61 14.57
C GLU A 260 -16.22 10.22 13.72
N ARG A 261 -16.96 11.21 13.18
CA ARG A 261 -18.10 10.95 12.28
C ARG A 261 -17.72 10.22 10.99
N GLY A 262 -16.50 10.39 10.51
CA GLY A 262 -15.96 9.67 9.35
C GLY A 262 -15.54 8.25 9.71
N PHE A 263 -14.83 8.11 10.83
CA PHE A 263 -14.36 6.85 11.40
C PHE A 263 -15.51 5.91 11.75
N GLY A 264 -16.56 6.39 12.43
CA GLY A 264 -17.74 5.61 12.82
C GLY A 264 -18.58 5.05 11.67
N ARG A 265 -18.23 5.38 10.41
CA ARG A 265 -18.84 4.76 9.23
C ARG A 265 -18.29 3.36 8.95
N TYR A 266 -17.08 3.06 9.43
CA TYR A 266 -16.37 1.82 9.10
C TYR A 266 -16.78 0.70 10.05
N ARG A 267 -16.88 -0.52 9.51
CA ARG A 267 -17.03 -1.74 10.29
C ARG A 267 -15.78 -2.58 10.07
N PHE A 268 -15.21 -3.07 11.16
CA PHE A 268 -14.00 -3.86 11.16
C PHE A 268 -14.39 -5.33 11.33
N HIS A 269 -13.89 -6.19 10.44
CA HIS A 269 -14.21 -7.61 10.43
C HIS A 269 -12.90 -8.41 10.39
N ALA A 270 -12.72 -9.34 11.32
CA ALA A 270 -11.55 -10.21 11.39
C ALA A 270 -11.56 -11.37 10.36
N GLY A 271 -12.66 -11.55 9.61
CA GLY A 271 -13.03 -12.81 8.94
C GLY A 271 -12.13 -13.35 7.82
N ARG A 272 -10.98 -12.74 7.52
CA ARG A 272 -10.00 -13.28 6.54
C ARG A 272 -8.55 -13.24 7.02
N GLN A 273 -8.30 -13.11 8.33
CA GLN A 273 -6.93 -13.16 8.87
C GLN A 273 -6.30 -14.55 8.64
N ALA A 274 -7.06 -15.61 8.88
CA ALA A 274 -6.60 -17.00 8.83
C ALA A 274 -7.15 -17.83 7.64
N ALA A 275 -7.70 -17.16 6.61
CA ALA A 275 -8.36 -17.84 5.49
C ALA A 275 -7.42 -18.80 4.72
N TYR A 276 -6.10 -18.58 4.80
CA TYR A 276 -5.10 -19.43 4.16
C TYR A 276 -5.10 -20.88 4.65
N HIS A 277 -5.60 -21.17 5.87
CA HIS A 277 -5.71 -22.55 6.38
C HIS A 277 -6.68 -23.41 5.58
N GLY A 278 -7.71 -22.82 4.95
CA GLY A 278 -8.68 -23.54 4.13
C GLY A 278 -8.52 -23.33 2.62
N GLU A 279 -7.62 -22.43 2.21
CA GLU A 279 -7.43 -22.03 0.82
C GLU A 279 -6.09 -22.55 0.23
N LEU A 280 -5.12 -22.93 1.07
CA LEU A 280 -3.90 -23.63 0.68
C LEU A 280 -3.95 -25.09 1.15
N GLY A 281 -3.43 -26.02 0.35
CA GLY A 281 -3.25 -27.41 0.80
C GLY A 281 -2.13 -27.53 1.85
N ASP A 282 -2.17 -28.56 2.70
CA ASP A 282 -1.26 -28.72 3.83
C ASP A 282 0.23 -28.64 3.44
N ALA A 283 0.61 -29.32 2.36
CA ALA A 283 1.99 -29.29 1.85
C ALA A 283 2.40 -27.88 1.35
N GLN A 284 1.46 -27.14 0.75
CA GLN A 284 1.71 -25.77 0.28
C GLN A 284 1.88 -24.82 1.46
N LEU A 285 1.00 -24.92 2.47
CA LEU A 285 1.08 -24.10 3.67
C LEU A 285 2.39 -24.37 4.44
N ALA A 286 2.76 -25.64 4.62
CA ALA A 286 4.01 -26.01 5.28
C ALA A 286 5.25 -25.48 4.54
N ALA A 287 5.25 -25.52 3.20
CA ALA A 287 6.32 -24.94 2.40
C ALA A 287 6.40 -23.41 2.55
N VAL A 288 5.26 -22.71 2.49
CA VAL A 288 5.19 -21.26 2.72
C VAL A 288 5.69 -20.89 4.12
N GLU A 289 5.27 -21.63 5.15
CA GLU A 289 5.71 -21.39 6.53
C GLU A 289 7.20 -21.61 6.73
N ARG A 290 7.79 -22.61 6.05
CA ARG A 290 9.23 -22.85 6.10
C ARG A 290 10.02 -21.71 5.46
N VAL A 291 9.61 -21.29 4.26
CA VAL A 291 10.27 -20.20 3.50
C VAL A 291 10.16 -18.85 4.22
N LEU A 292 9.04 -18.64 4.94
CA LEU A 292 8.75 -17.41 5.68
C LEU A 292 9.12 -17.45 7.16
N ASP A 293 9.74 -18.52 7.67
CA ASP A 293 9.95 -18.69 9.13
C ASP A 293 10.67 -17.49 9.77
N LYS A 294 11.80 -17.09 9.19
CA LYS A 294 12.60 -15.94 9.65
C LYS A 294 11.79 -14.62 9.67
N PRO A 295 11.21 -14.15 8.53
CA PRO A 295 10.46 -12.90 8.55
C PRO A 295 9.17 -12.98 9.38
N LEU A 296 8.50 -14.14 9.51
CA LEU A 296 7.33 -14.27 10.39
C LEU A 296 7.70 -14.06 11.86
N ARG A 297 8.83 -14.63 12.32
CA ARG A 297 9.35 -14.40 13.67
C ARG A 297 9.74 -12.95 13.90
N GLN A 298 10.49 -12.35 12.96
CA GLN A 298 10.93 -10.96 13.05
C GLN A 298 9.77 -9.96 13.19
N TRP A 299 8.62 -10.25 12.57
CA TRP A 299 7.44 -9.40 12.62
C TRP A 299 6.38 -9.87 13.63
N GLY A 300 6.71 -10.83 14.51
CA GLY A 300 5.83 -11.28 15.61
C GLY A 300 4.58 -12.03 15.15
N TYR A 301 4.64 -12.72 14.00
CA TYR A 301 3.58 -13.61 13.51
C TYR A 301 3.79 -15.08 13.89
N ARG A 302 4.95 -15.39 14.50
CA ARG A 302 5.33 -16.71 14.98
C ARG A 302 6.29 -16.57 16.15
N ASP A 303 6.10 -17.41 17.17
CA ASP A 303 7.00 -17.53 18.32
C ASP A 303 8.26 -18.31 17.96
#